data_AF-A0A3D0ZSB1-F1
#
_entry.id   AF-A0A3D0ZSB1-F1
#
_cell.length_a   1.000
_cell.length_b   1.000
_cell.length_c   1.000
_cell.angle_alpha   90.00
_cell.angle_beta   90.00
_cell.angle_gamma   90.00
#
_symmetry.space_group_name_H-M   'P 1'
#
loop_
_entity.id
_entity.type
_entity.pdbx_description
1 polymer ?
#
loop_
_entity_poly.entity_id
_entity_poly.type
_entity_poly.pdbx_seq_one_letter_code
_entity_poly.pdbx_strand_id
1 'polypeptide(L)'
;MIRAVTMQQVEPVIIEGLNITSHVNDIEDRGFTIIQDFISSEEVKIIRHAFLSEVMITQMAAIGTTSGKTWRAHNLLAKTRAVDYLFLDRRLRAIVEGVLGHRGQINITTLFNTLPGETKQFLHQD
;
A
#
# COMPACT_ATOMS: atom_id res chain seq x y z
N MET A 1 41.59 -20.12 2.41
CA MET A 1 41.27 -18.86 1.73
C MET A 1 39.77 -18.80 1.51
N ILE A 2 39.05 -18.01 2.29
CA ILE A 2 37.62 -17.77 2.06
C ILE A 2 37.55 -16.59 1.11
N ARG A 3 37.08 -16.82 -0.13
CA ARG A 3 36.82 -15.73 -1.08
C ARG A 3 35.73 -14.86 -0.47
N ALA A 4 36.10 -13.63 -0.11
CA ALA A 4 35.13 -12.57 0.10
C ALA A 4 34.34 -12.43 -1.20
N VAL A 5 33.06 -12.80 -1.17
CA VAL A 5 32.13 -12.46 -2.24
C VAL A 5 31.93 -10.95 -2.12
N THR A 6 32.61 -10.20 -2.98
CA THR A 6 32.37 -8.78 -3.12
C THR A 6 30.91 -8.64 -3.54
N MET A 7 30.02 -8.18 -2.64
CA MET A 7 28.70 -7.72 -3.04
C MET A 7 28.96 -6.62 -4.07
N GLN A 8 28.64 -6.88 -5.34
CA GLN A 8 28.64 -5.82 -6.34
C GLN A 8 27.76 -4.71 -5.77
N GLN A 9 28.33 -3.51 -5.62
CA GLN A 9 27.54 -2.33 -5.33
C GLN A 9 26.59 -2.15 -6.52
N VAL A 10 25.34 -2.60 -6.33
CA VAL A 10 24.27 -2.33 -7.27
C VAL A 10 24.04 -0.83 -7.21
N GLU A 11 24.18 -0.15 -8.35
CA GLU A 11 23.87 1.29 -8.40
C GLU A 11 22.43 1.52 -7.95
N PRO A 12 22.19 2.54 -7.12
CA PRO A 12 20.85 2.81 -6.60
C PRO A 12 19.92 3.21 -7.74
N VAL A 13 18.78 2.54 -7.83
CA VAL A 13 17.71 2.89 -8.76
C VAL A 13 16.89 4.01 -8.14
N ILE A 14 16.97 5.20 -8.74
CA ILE A 14 16.21 6.38 -8.32
C ILE A 14 15.11 6.66 -9.34
N ILE A 15 13.87 6.76 -8.88
CA ILE A 15 12.71 7.13 -9.72
C ILE A 15 12.03 8.34 -9.09
N GLU A 16 11.96 9.44 -9.83
CA GLU A 16 11.26 10.66 -9.38
C GLU A 16 11.73 11.14 -7.99
N GLY A 17 13.04 11.02 -7.74
CA GLY A 17 13.67 11.38 -6.47
C GLY A 17 13.56 10.32 -5.35
N LEU A 18 12.81 9.23 -5.56
CA LEU A 18 12.70 8.14 -4.58
C LEU A 18 13.76 7.06 -4.83
N ASN A 19 14.50 6.69 -3.78
CA ASN A 19 15.49 5.61 -3.83
C ASN A 19 14.82 4.24 -3.69
N ILE A 20 14.48 3.63 -4.82
CA ILE A 20 13.77 2.34 -4.87
C ILE A 20 14.62 1.23 -4.24
N THR A 21 15.92 1.20 -4.52
CA THR A 21 16.84 0.18 -3.99
C THR A 21 16.83 0.18 -2.46
N SER A 22 16.86 1.36 -1.83
CA SER A 22 16.79 1.45 -0.36
C SER A 22 15.49 0.88 0.21
N HIS A 23 14.35 1.21 -0.42
CA HIS A 23 13.04 0.75 0.04
C HIS A 23 12.83 -0.76 -0.14
N VAL A 24 13.35 -1.34 -1.23
CA VAL A 24 13.35 -2.80 -1.43
C VAL A 24 14.21 -3.49 -0.37
N ASN A 25 15.42 -2.98 -0.11
CA ASN A 25 16.29 -3.53 0.94
C ASN A 25 15.65 -3.46 2.34
N ASP A 26 14.96 -2.36 2.66
CA ASP A 26 14.23 -2.24 3.93
C ASP A 26 13.14 -3.31 4.07
N ILE A 27 12.40 -3.60 2.99
CA ILE A 27 11.37 -4.64 2.98
C ILE A 27 12.01 -6.03 3.16
N GLU A 28 13.13 -6.31 2.49
CA GLU A 28 13.84 -7.58 2.64
C GLU A 28 14.39 -7.79 4.07
N ASP A 29 14.92 -6.75 4.70
CA ASP A 29 15.50 -6.83 6.04
C ASP A 29 14.44 -6.84 7.15
N ARG A 30 13.39 -6.01 7.03
CA ARG A 30 12.46 -5.70 8.14
C ARG A 30 11.01 -6.13 7.87
N GLY A 31 10.70 -6.54 6.64
CA GLY A 31 9.35 -6.88 6.20
C GLY A 31 8.47 -5.67 5.84
N PHE A 32 8.96 -4.44 5.94
CA PHE A 32 8.21 -3.22 5.56
C PHE A 32 9.14 -2.04 5.29
N THR A 33 8.61 -1.03 4.61
CA THR A 33 9.25 0.29 4.46
C THR A 33 8.21 1.41 4.55
N ILE A 34 8.64 2.63 4.83
CA ILE A 34 7.77 3.81 4.95
C ILE A 34 8.27 4.89 3.98
N ILE A 35 7.38 5.36 3.11
CA ILE A 35 7.63 6.52 2.24
C ILE A 35 6.82 7.68 2.80
N GLN A 36 7.51 8.66 3.37
CA GLN A 36 6.86 9.88 3.87
C GLN A 36 6.29 10.69 2.71
N ASP A 37 5.12 11.29 2.91
CA ASP A 37 4.50 12.22 1.96
C ASP A 37 4.40 11.66 0.53
N PHE A 38 4.15 10.36 0.37
CA PHE A 38 4.07 9.69 -0.93
C PHE A 38 3.02 10.32 -1.86
N ILE A 39 1.93 10.79 -1.27
CA ILE A 39 0.88 11.59 -1.88
C ILE A 39 0.72 12.91 -1.14
N SER A 40 0.34 13.94 -1.88
CA SER A 40 0.06 15.27 -1.35
C SER A 40 -1.23 15.32 -0.53
N SER A 41 -1.34 16.36 0.30
CA SER A 41 -2.57 16.62 1.06
C SER A 41 -3.78 16.89 0.17
N GLU A 42 -3.58 17.40 -1.05
CA GLU A 42 -4.67 17.64 -2.01
C GLU A 42 -5.16 16.33 -2.64
N GLU A 43 -4.25 15.45 -3.02
CA GLU A 43 -4.59 14.09 -3.47
C GLU A 43 -5.37 13.32 -2.40
N VAL A 44 -4.98 13.44 -1.12
CA VAL A 44 -5.72 12.86 0.00
C VAL A 44 -7.16 13.40 0.08
N LYS A 45 -7.37 14.71 -0.14
CA LYS A 45 -8.72 15.30 -0.13
C LYS A 45 -9.57 14.78 -1.28
N ILE A 46 -8.99 14.65 -2.48
CA ILE A 46 -9.68 14.11 -3.66
C ILE A 46 -10.11 12.67 -3.40
N ILE A 47 -9.19 11.82 -2.94
CA ILE A 47 -9.49 10.41 -2.60
C ILE A 47 -10.57 10.33 -1.53
N ARG A 48 -10.46 11.15 -0.48
CA ARG A 48 -11.47 11.21 0.60
C ARG A 48 -12.83 11.61 0.06
N HIS A 49 -12.89 12.65 -0.79
CA HIS A 49 -14.15 13.09 -1.38
C HIS A 49 -14.80 11.95 -2.17
N ALA A 50 -14.07 11.32 -3.09
CA ALA A 50 -14.58 10.20 -3.87
C ALA A 50 -15.05 9.02 -3.01
N PHE A 51 -14.30 8.68 -1.95
CA PHE A 51 -14.70 7.60 -1.03
C PHE A 51 -15.99 7.92 -0.27
N LEU A 52 -16.26 9.20 0.00
CA LEU A 52 -17.48 9.64 0.68
C LEU A 52 -18.68 9.84 -0.25
N SER A 53 -18.45 10.11 -1.54
CA SER A 53 -19.52 10.46 -2.50
C SER A 53 -19.84 9.37 -3.51
N GLU A 54 -18.85 8.57 -3.93
CA GLU A 54 -18.98 7.60 -5.04
C GLU A 54 -19.03 6.15 -4.55
N VAL A 55 -18.37 5.85 -3.44
CA VAL A 55 -18.18 4.48 -3.00
C VAL A 55 -19.25 4.09 -1.98
N MET A 56 -20.08 3.09 -2.33
CA MET A 56 -20.96 2.46 -1.35
C MET A 56 -20.13 1.66 -0.34
N ILE A 57 -20.04 2.18 0.89
CA ILE A 57 -19.37 1.55 2.03
C ILE A 57 -20.41 0.82 2.86
N THR A 58 -20.15 -0.44 3.22
CA THR A 58 -21.05 -1.25 4.03
C THR A 58 -20.40 -1.64 5.35
N GLN A 59 -21.23 -1.84 6.36
CA GLN A 59 -20.79 -2.42 7.63
C GLN A 59 -20.32 -3.86 7.39
N MET A 60 -19.17 -4.23 7.96
CA MET A 60 -18.69 -5.60 7.95
C MET A 60 -18.28 -6.02 9.35
N ALA A 61 -19.09 -6.87 9.99
CA ALA A 61 -18.80 -7.44 11.30
C ALA A 61 -17.88 -8.68 11.19
N ALA A 62 -16.79 -8.57 10.44
CA ALA A 62 -15.87 -9.68 10.19
C ALA A 62 -14.41 -9.20 9.99
N ILE A 63 -13.46 -10.11 10.24
CA ILE A 63 -12.00 -9.94 10.17
C ILE A 63 -11.44 -9.09 11.33
N GLY A 64 -11.27 -9.74 12.47
CA GLY A 64 -10.47 -9.24 13.59
C GLY A 64 -11.19 -8.36 14.61
N THR A 65 -12.43 -7.90 14.35
CA THR A 65 -13.27 -7.19 15.32
C THR A 65 -14.73 -7.65 15.25
N THR A 66 -15.46 -7.54 16.37
CA THR A 66 -16.89 -7.90 16.47
C THR A 66 -17.80 -6.70 16.68
N SER A 67 -17.24 -5.49 16.80
CA SER A 67 -17.98 -4.26 17.14
C SER A 67 -18.92 -3.78 16.03
N GLY A 68 -18.68 -4.20 14.78
CA GLY A 68 -19.35 -3.67 13.60
C GLY A 68 -19.02 -2.20 13.28
N LYS A 69 -17.98 -1.65 13.89
CA LYS A 69 -17.52 -0.27 13.67
C LYS A 69 -16.46 -0.14 12.58
N THR A 70 -16.08 -1.24 11.95
CA THR A 70 -15.24 -1.25 10.75
C THR A 70 -16.15 -1.38 9.53
N TRP A 71 -16.13 -0.35 8.70
CA TRP A 71 -16.88 -0.29 7.46
C TRP A 71 -15.92 -0.48 6.29
N ARG A 72 -16.34 -1.22 5.26
CA ARG A 72 -15.47 -1.57 4.13
C ARG A 72 -16.16 -1.36 2.81
N ALA A 73 -15.36 -1.12 1.77
CA ALA A 73 -15.80 -1.30 0.40
C ALA A 73 -14.70 -2.01 -0.37
N HIS A 74 -15.08 -3.09 -1.06
CA HIS A 74 -14.18 -3.86 -1.91
C HIS A 74 -14.26 -3.41 -3.37
N ASN A 75 -13.22 -3.79 -4.12
CA ASN A 75 -13.08 -3.58 -5.56
C ASN A 75 -13.19 -2.09 -5.93
N LEU A 76 -12.26 -1.29 -5.42
CA LEU A 76 -12.24 0.15 -5.68
C LEU A 76 -12.13 0.48 -7.17
N LEU A 77 -11.40 -0.35 -7.93
CA LEU A 77 -11.25 -0.22 -9.39
C LEU A 77 -12.58 -0.22 -10.15
N ALA A 78 -13.60 -0.89 -9.62
CA ALA A 78 -14.94 -0.92 -10.21
C ALA A 78 -15.86 0.21 -9.73
N LYS A 79 -15.47 0.95 -8.68
CA LYS A 79 -16.33 1.91 -7.98
C LYS A 79 -15.88 3.36 -8.11
N THR A 80 -14.60 3.59 -8.27
CA THR A 80 -14.04 4.94 -8.44
C THR A 80 -12.73 4.88 -9.21
N ARG A 81 -12.39 5.96 -9.89
CA ARG A 81 -11.10 6.15 -10.60
C ARG A 81 -10.13 7.03 -9.79
N ALA A 82 -10.55 7.50 -8.61
CA ALA A 82 -9.81 8.47 -7.81
C ALA A 82 -8.45 7.99 -7.28
N VAL A 83 -8.16 6.69 -7.38
CA VAL A 83 -6.91 6.08 -6.89
C VAL A 83 -6.13 5.33 -7.98
N ASP A 84 -6.57 5.35 -9.24
CA ASP A 84 -5.90 4.57 -10.28
C ASP A 84 -4.45 4.99 -10.50
N TYR A 85 -4.21 6.30 -10.43
CA TYR A 85 -2.89 6.86 -10.62
C TYR A 85 -1.90 6.32 -9.59
N LEU A 86 -2.36 5.95 -8.38
CA LEU A 86 -1.53 5.30 -7.37
C LEU A 86 -1.20 3.88 -7.74
N PHE A 87 -2.16 3.12 -8.25
CA PHE A 87 -1.90 1.75 -8.71
C PHE A 87 -0.91 1.68 -9.89
N LEU A 88 -0.80 2.79 -10.64
CA LEU A 88 0.10 2.94 -11.77
C LEU A 88 1.34 3.80 -11.46
N ASP A 89 1.49 4.29 -10.23
CA ASP A 89 2.59 5.17 -9.84
C ASP A 89 3.92 4.43 -10.05
N ARG A 90 4.83 5.05 -10.81
CA ARG A 90 6.08 4.41 -11.24
C ARG A 90 6.98 4.03 -10.06
N ARG A 91 6.94 4.81 -8.99
CA ARG A 91 7.71 4.58 -7.77
C ARG A 91 7.13 3.38 -7.02
N LEU A 92 5.80 3.33 -6.85
CA LEU A 92 5.14 2.18 -6.23
C LEU A 92 5.36 0.89 -7.04
N ARG A 93 5.16 0.95 -8.38
CA ARG A 93 5.37 -0.19 -9.27
C ARG A 93 6.79 -0.73 -9.18
N ALA A 94 7.80 0.14 -9.16
CA ALA A 94 9.18 -0.28 -9.08
C ALA A 94 9.52 -0.96 -7.74
N ILE A 95 8.94 -0.53 -6.62
CA ILE A 95 9.11 -1.21 -5.33
C ILE A 95 8.45 -2.59 -5.37
N VAL A 96 7.20 -2.68 -5.85
CA VAL A 96 6.48 -3.95 -5.96
C VAL A 96 7.22 -4.92 -6.88
N GLU A 97 7.75 -4.45 -8.01
CA GLU A 97 8.54 -5.25 -8.94
C GLU A 97 9.89 -5.67 -8.34
N GLY A 98 10.52 -4.82 -7.54
CA GLY A 98 11.73 -5.16 -6.81
C GLY A 98 11.53 -6.30 -5.81
N VAL A 99 10.36 -6.38 -5.18
CA VAL A 99 10.05 -7.40 -4.16
C VAL A 99 9.42 -8.67 -4.76
N LEU A 100 8.43 -8.52 -5.64
CA LEU A 100 7.62 -9.64 -6.15
C LEU A 100 7.99 -10.06 -7.59
N GLY A 101 8.85 -9.29 -8.26
CA GLY A 101 9.20 -9.46 -9.66
C GLY A 101 8.22 -8.80 -10.64
N HIS A 102 8.58 -8.84 -11.93
CA HIS A 102 7.94 -8.10 -13.02
C HIS A 102 6.48 -8.48 -13.35
N ARG A 103 5.90 -9.50 -12.71
CA ARG A 103 4.53 -9.98 -12.99
C ARG A 103 3.54 -9.70 -11.87
N GLY A 104 3.86 -8.77 -10.96
CA GLY A 104 2.98 -8.37 -9.88
C GLY A 104 1.64 -7.83 -10.39
N GLN A 105 0.54 -8.44 -9.94
CA GLN A 105 -0.83 -8.04 -10.27
C GLN A 105 -1.56 -7.50 -9.05
N ILE A 106 -2.55 -6.66 -9.29
CA ILE A 106 -3.46 -6.20 -8.25
C ILE A 106 -4.42 -7.34 -7.94
N ASN A 107 -4.35 -7.87 -6.72
CA ASN A 107 -5.29 -8.87 -6.24
C ASN A 107 -6.52 -8.20 -5.59
N ILE A 108 -6.30 -7.29 -4.65
CA ILE A 108 -7.36 -6.65 -3.87
C ILE A 108 -7.13 -5.14 -3.84
N THR A 109 -8.20 -4.38 -4.08
CA THR A 109 -8.27 -2.94 -3.76
C THR A 109 -9.48 -2.73 -2.87
N THR A 110 -9.26 -2.23 -1.66
CA THR A 110 -10.31 -2.09 -0.67
C THR A 110 -10.07 -0.84 0.16
N LEU A 111 -11.15 -0.22 0.61
CA LEU A 111 -11.11 0.83 1.62
C LEU A 111 -11.60 0.28 2.95
N PHE A 112 -11.05 0.82 4.02
CA PHE A 112 -11.47 0.57 5.40
C PHE A 112 -11.78 1.92 6.04
N ASN A 113 -12.91 2.00 6.71
CA ASN A 113 -13.30 3.14 7.52
C ASN A 113 -13.54 2.67 8.95
N THR A 114 -12.63 3.03 9.83
CA THR A 114 -12.65 2.70 11.27
C THR A 114 -13.43 3.78 12.01
N LEU A 115 -14.64 3.45 12.46
CA LEU A 115 -15.51 4.41 13.14
C LEU A 115 -15.18 4.57 14.64
N PRO A 116 -15.60 5.68 15.27
CA PRO A 116 -15.45 5.85 16.71
C PRO A 116 -16.03 4.67 17.52
N GLY A 117 -15.29 4.24 18.54
CA GLY A 117 -15.64 3.09 19.37
C GLY A 117 -15.21 1.73 18.83
N GLU A 118 -14.44 1.69 17.74
CA GLU A 118 -13.79 0.47 17.27
C GLU A 118 -12.69 -0.02 18.24
N THR A 119 -12.35 -1.30 18.14
CA THR A 119 -11.41 -2.02 18.98
C THR A 119 -10.14 -2.40 18.20
N LYS A 120 -9.02 -2.56 18.92
CA LYS A 120 -7.77 -3.03 18.32
C LYS A 120 -7.95 -4.42 17.70
N GLN A 121 -7.32 -4.66 16.56
CA GLN A 121 -7.20 -6.01 16.01
C GLN A 121 -6.14 -6.81 16.77
N PHE A 122 -6.25 -8.14 16.72
CA PHE A 122 -5.19 -9.04 17.19
C PHE A 122 -4.00 -9.01 16.24
N LEU A 123 -2.82 -9.44 16.70
CA LEU A 123 -1.67 -9.63 15.83
C LEU A 123 -1.99 -10.72 14.79
N HIS A 124 -1.75 -10.41 13.52
CA HIS A 124 -2.00 -11.29 12.38
C HIS A 124 -1.04 -10.96 11.23
N GLN A 125 -0.97 -11.85 10.24
CA GLN A 125 -0.39 -11.59 8.93
C GLN A 125 -1.55 -11.33 7.97
N ASP A 126 -1.35 -10.37 7.06
CA ASP A 126 -2.28 -10.08 5.97
C ASP A 126 -2.27 -11.18 4.90
#